data_AF-A0A842LE52-F1
#
_entry.id   AF-A0A842LE52-F1
#
_cell.length_a   1.000
_cell.length_b   1.000
_cell.length_c   1.000
_cell.angle_alpha   90.00
_cell.angle_beta   90.00
_cell.angle_gamma   90.00
#
_symmetry.space_group_name_H-M   'P 1'
#
loop_
_entity.id
_entity.type
_entity.pdbx_description
1 polymer ?
#
loop_
_entity_poly.entity_id
_entity_poly.type
_entity_poly.pdbx_seq_one_letter_code
_entity_poly.pdbx_strand_id
1 'polypeptide(L)'
;MSLPLDILISRLRNELAICTRYLRHPIDLSNENLRSFPINIEIELKGVPGFVCEDGKIEKRYEHRFSILIGRDYPFEKPLVIWRTPIFHPNIMMPEDGGHLCTKLLDEWGFNSTLLSFIKGIEALLLAPNPSSPFGTESCTSAASYFNRAKIKTPPIVYSPTPKVVRSD
;
A
#
# COMPACT_ATOMS: atom_id res chain seq x y z
N MET A 1 1.48 15.88 -19.36
CA MET A 1 2.17 15.36 -20.57
C MET A 1 2.73 14.02 -20.18
N SER A 2 2.32 12.93 -20.84
CA SER A 2 2.77 11.58 -20.49
C SER A 2 4.12 11.25 -21.12
N LEU A 3 4.85 10.29 -20.54
CA LEU A 3 6.07 9.76 -21.15
C LEU A 3 5.77 9.01 -22.46
N PRO A 4 6.72 8.90 -23.41
CA PRO A 4 6.65 7.91 -24.47
C PRO A 4 6.40 6.50 -23.90
N LEU A 5 5.54 5.71 -24.56
CA LEU A 5 5.02 4.46 -24.00
C LEU A 5 6.12 3.43 -23.72
N ASP A 6 7.11 3.35 -24.60
CA ASP A 6 8.30 2.50 -24.45
C ASP A 6 9.15 2.87 -23.23
N ILE A 7 9.35 4.18 -23.00
CA ILE A 7 10.06 4.69 -21.81
C ILE A 7 9.27 4.39 -20.54
N LEU A 8 7.95 4.59 -20.58
CA LEU A 8 7.06 4.26 -19.46
C LEU A 8 7.10 2.77 -19.12
N ILE A 9 6.96 1.89 -20.12
CA ILE A 9 7.02 0.43 -19.92
C ILE A 9 8.39 0.01 -19.36
N SER A 10 9.49 0.56 -19.89
CA SER A 10 10.83 0.28 -19.40
C SER A 10 10.99 0.67 -17.93
N ARG A 11 10.49 1.86 -17.55
CA ARG A 11 10.48 2.32 -16.16
C ARG A 11 9.66 1.40 -15.27
N LEU A 12 8.41 1.10 -15.63
CA LEU A 12 7.52 0.26 -14.84
C LEU A 12 8.11 -1.13 -14.62
N ARG A 13 8.73 -1.74 -15.63
CA ARG A 13 9.41 -3.04 -15.47
C ARG A 13 10.50 -3.01 -14.42
N ASN A 14 11.36 -1.99 -14.47
CA ASN A 14 12.46 -1.86 -13.53
C ASN A 14 11.93 -1.69 -12.10
N GLU A 15 10.92 -0.85 -11.91
CA GLU A 15 10.33 -0.59 -10.61
C GLU A 15 9.55 -1.80 -10.05
N LEU A 16 8.77 -2.48 -10.89
CA LEU A 16 8.02 -3.66 -10.47
C LEU A 16 8.94 -4.84 -10.14
N ALA A 17 10.05 -5.03 -10.88
CA ALA A 17 11.06 -6.03 -10.54
C ALA A 17 11.68 -5.79 -9.15
N ILE A 18 11.89 -4.52 -8.78
CA ILE A 18 12.34 -4.14 -7.44
C ILE A 18 11.24 -4.43 -6.40
N CYS A 19 9.98 -4.10 -6.70
CA CYS A 19 8.84 -4.35 -5.80
C CYS A 19 8.62 -5.84 -5.56
N THR A 20 8.70 -6.69 -6.59
CA THR A 20 8.60 -8.15 -6.48
C THR A 20 9.65 -8.71 -5.50
N ARG A 21 10.89 -8.24 -5.58
CA ARG A 21 11.96 -8.65 -4.65
C ARG A 21 11.70 -8.19 -3.22
N TYR A 22 11.19 -6.97 -3.06
CA TYR A 22 10.88 -6.38 -1.76
C TYR A 22 9.72 -7.10 -1.06
N LEU A 23 8.60 -7.28 -1.77
CA LEU A 23 7.38 -7.90 -1.26
C LEU A 23 7.49 -9.43 -1.13
N ARG A 24 8.49 -10.03 -1.77
CA ARG A 24 8.66 -11.50 -1.90
C ARG A 24 7.42 -12.18 -2.49
N HIS A 25 6.67 -11.46 -3.32
CA HIS A 25 5.48 -11.94 -4.03
C HIS A 25 5.65 -11.62 -5.53
N PRO A 26 5.44 -12.60 -6.43
CA PRO A 26 5.56 -12.36 -7.86
C PRO A 26 4.48 -11.37 -8.32
N ILE A 27 4.91 -10.29 -8.97
CA ILE A 27 4.00 -9.38 -9.68
C ILE A 27 4.07 -9.79 -11.15
N ASP A 28 2.93 -9.84 -11.84
CA ASP A 28 2.92 -10.12 -13.27
C ASP A 28 3.59 -8.96 -14.05
N LEU A 29 4.68 -9.28 -14.74
CA LEU A 29 5.49 -8.33 -15.53
C LEU A 29 5.27 -8.50 -17.05
N SER A 30 4.22 -9.22 -17.46
CA SER A 30 3.94 -9.48 -18.87
C SER A 30 3.70 -8.17 -19.66
N ASN A 31 4.18 -8.15 -20.92
CA ASN A 31 4.05 -7.00 -21.82
C ASN A 31 2.59 -6.57 -22.04
N GLU A 32 1.67 -7.53 -22.07
CA GLU A 32 0.25 -7.27 -22.34
C GLU A 32 -0.37 -6.47 -21.20
N ASN A 33 -0.07 -6.83 -19.96
CA ASN A 33 -0.54 -6.11 -18.78
C ASN A 33 0.03 -4.69 -18.67
N LEU A 34 1.23 -4.44 -19.21
CA LEU A 34 1.87 -3.11 -19.16
C LEU A 34 1.43 -2.16 -20.28
N ARG A 35 0.53 -2.60 -21.18
CA ARG A 35 0.01 -1.79 -22.30
C ARG A 35 -1.45 -1.40 -22.14
N SER A 36 -2.17 -1.99 -21.19
CA SER A 36 -3.57 -1.66 -20.89
C SER A 36 -3.64 -0.81 -19.62
N PHE A 37 -3.99 0.47 -19.77
CA PHE A 37 -4.11 1.40 -18.63
C PHE A 37 -5.58 1.56 -18.19
N PRO A 38 -5.85 1.70 -16.88
CA PRO A 38 -4.88 1.68 -15.79
C PRO A 38 -4.31 0.27 -15.54
N ILE A 39 -2.99 0.20 -15.32
CA ILE A 39 -2.34 -1.05 -14.94
C ILE A 39 -2.72 -1.32 -13.49
N ASN A 40 -3.35 -2.45 -13.23
CA ASN A 40 -3.76 -2.86 -11.89
C ASN A 40 -2.80 -3.91 -11.34
N ILE A 41 -2.15 -3.59 -10.23
CA ILE A 41 -1.22 -4.49 -9.54
C ILE A 41 -1.80 -4.81 -8.17
N GLU A 42 -2.01 -6.09 -7.91
CA GLU A 42 -2.36 -6.56 -6.58
C GLU A 42 -1.11 -6.71 -5.71
N ILE A 43 -1.17 -6.13 -4.52
CA ILE A 43 -0.11 -6.16 -3.54
C ILE A 43 -0.59 -6.93 -2.31
N GLU A 44 0.22 -7.90 -1.89
CA GLU A 44 0.10 -8.58 -0.60
C GLU A 44 1.21 -8.05 0.32
N LEU A 45 0.83 -7.26 1.31
CA LEU A 45 1.76 -6.67 2.28
C LEU A 45 1.71 -7.48 3.58
N LYS A 46 2.86 -8.05 3.97
CA LYS A 46 3.01 -8.89 5.17
C LYS A 46 3.94 -8.26 6.19
N GLY A 47 3.67 -8.52 7.46
CA GLY A 47 4.54 -8.16 8.58
C GLY A 47 4.38 -6.73 9.09
N VAL A 48 3.69 -5.86 8.36
CA VAL A 48 3.39 -4.49 8.81
C VAL A 48 2.08 -4.50 9.61
N PRO A 49 2.07 -4.04 10.87
CA PRO A 49 0.87 -4.04 11.69
C PRO A 49 -0.13 -3.00 11.18
N GLY A 50 -1.40 -3.40 11.15
CA GLY A 50 -2.56 -2.54 11.07
C GLY A 50 -3.61 -3.01 12.09
N PHE A 51 -4.75 -2.35 12.10
CA PHE A 51 -5.85 -2.67 12.99
C PHE A 51 -7.09 -3.07 12.19
N VAL A 52 -7.96 -3.86 12.79
CA VAL A 52 -9.31 -4.16 12.31
C VAL A 52 -10.28 -4.02 13.48
N CYS A 53 -11.52 -3.62 13.20
CA CYS A 53 -12.60 -3.60 14.19
C CYS A 53 -13.60 -4.67 13.81
N GLU A 54 -13.68 -5.74 14.61
CA GLU A 54 -14.62 -6.85 14.43
C GLU A 54 -15.47 -6.96 15.70
N ASP A 55 -16.79 -6.89 15.57
CA ASP A 55 -17.74 -6.91 16.70
C ASP A 55 -17.41 -5.91 17.83
N GLY A 56 -16.94 -4.71 17.45
CA GLY A 56 -16.55 -3.65 18.39
C GLY A 56 -15.21 -3.89 19.11
N LYS A 57 -14.50 -4.98 18.80
CA LYS A 57 -13.16 -5.27 19.30
C LYS A 57 -12.12 -4.86 18.26
N ILE A 58 -11.11 -4.14 18.73
CA ILE A 58 -9.99 -3.71 17.89
C ILE A 58 -8.85 -4.71 18.03
N GLU A 59 -8.52 -5.37 16.92
CA GLU A 59 -7.47 -6.38 16.85
C GLU A 59 -6.37 -5.97 15.87
N LYS A 60 -5.19 -6.59 16.02
CA LYS A 60 -4.04 -6.35 15.14
C LYS A 60 -4.09 -7.31 13.96
N ARG A 61 -3.76 -6.80 12.78
CA ARG A 61 -3.60 -7.59 11.55
C ARG A 61 -2.26 -7.28 10.90
N TYR A 62 -1.61 -8.30 10.36
CA TYR A 62 -0.25 -8.20 9.78
C TYR A 62 -0.21 -8.53 8.28
N GLU A 63 -1.37 -8.88 7.71
CA GLU A 63 -1.51 -9.23 6.31
C GLU A 63 -2.58 -8.33 5.70
N HIS A 64 -2.20 -7.59 4.66
CA HIS A 64 -3.04 -6.62 4.00
C HIS A 64 -3.00 -6.86 2.50
N ARG A 65 -4.13 -6.65 1.82
CA ARG A 65 -4.16 -6.64 0.36
C ARG A 65 -4.69 -5.31 -0.14
N PHE A 66 -4.04 -4.77 -1.17
CA PHE A 66 -4.48 -3.56 -1.86
C PHE A 66 -4.07 -3.60 -3.33
N SER A 67 -4.81 -2.88 -4.17
CA SER A 67 -4.52 -2.67 -5.58
C SER A 67 -3.79 -1.35 -5.76
N ILE A 68 -2.71 -1.34 -6.54
CA ILE A 68 -2.09 -0.12 -7.08
C ILE A 68 -2.54 0.04 -8.52
N LEU A 69 -3.20 1.16 -8.82
CA LEU A 69 -3.67 1.52 -10.16
C LEU A 69 -2.74 2.58 -10.74
N ILE A 70 -2.03 2.24 -11.82
CA ILE A 70 -1.07 3.10 -12.49
C ILE A 70 -1.68 3.63 -13.78
N GLY A 71 -1.79 4.96 -13.90
CA GLY A 71 -2.32 5.64 -15.08
C GLY A 71 -1.26 5.85 -16.19
N ARG A 72 -1.72 6.31 -17.36
CA ARG A 72 -0.86 6.59 -18.52
C ARG A 72 0.09 7.77 -18.30
N ASP A 73 -0.24 8.66 -17.38
CA ASP A 73 0.53 9.84 -17.01
C ASP A 73 1.58 9.58 -15.92
N TYR A 74 1.76 8.33 -15.48
CA TYR A 74 2.88 7.95 -14.63
C TYR A 74 4.22 8.30 -15.31
N PRO A 75 5.23 8.83 -14.59
CA PRO A 75 5.29 9.14 -13.17
C PRO A 75 4.87 10.57 -12.82
N PHE A 76 4.34 11.36 -13.75
CA PHE A 76 3.90 12.74 -13.47
C PHE A 76 2.70 12.74 -12.53
N GLU A 77 1.82 11.75 -12.67
CA GLU A 77 0.78 11.45 -11.69
C GLU A 77 1.16 10.21 -10.87
N LYS A 78 0.86 10.28 -9.57
CA LYS A 78 1.05 9.15 -8.65
C LYS A 78 0.00 8.08 -8.88
N PRO A 79 0.30 6.81 -8.54
CA PRO A 79 -0.70 5.76 -8.56
C PRO A 79 -1.85 6.01 -7.58
N LEU A 80 -3.01 5.44 -7.89
CA LEU A 80 -4.14 5.32 -6.96
C LEU A 80 -4.03 4.00 -6.18
N VAL A 81 -4.46 3.99 -4.93
CA VAL A 81 -4.48 2.79 -4.07
C VAL A 81 -5.90 2.48 -3.66
N ILE A 82 -6.30 1.22 -3.83
CA ILE A 82 -7.59 0.67 -3.41
C ILE A 82 -7.34 -0.49 -2.45
N TRP A 83 -7.67 -0.30 -1.20
CA TRP A 83 -7.57 -1.30 -0.14
C TRP A 83 -8.61 -2.41 -0.31
N ARG A 84 -8.21 -3.67 -0.06
CA ARG A 84 -9.03 -4.86 -0.36
C ARG A 84 -9.33 -5.74 0.85
N THR A 85 -8.65 -5.52 1.99
CA THR A 85 -8.89 -6.27 3.23
C THR A 85 -9.49 -5.38 4.31
N PRO A 86 -10.32 -5.89 5.24
CA PRO A 86 -10.88 -5.06 6.31
C PRO A 86 -9.78 -4.35 7.11
N ILE A 87 -10.00 -3.06 7.40
CA ILE A 87 -9.03 -2.20 8.06
C ILE A 87 -9.69 -1.11 8.90
N PHE A 88 -9.19 -0.90 10.11
CA PHE A 88 -9.61 0.17 11.00
C PHE A 88 -8.51 1.24 11.05
N HIS A 89 -8.63 2.23 10.17
CA HIS A 89 -7.58 3.24 9.98
C HIS A 89 -8.18 4.61 9.60
N PRO A 90 -7.69 5.73 10.17
CA PRO A 90 -8.28 7.04 9.90
C PRO A 90 -8.15 7.48 8.43
N ASN A 91 -7.08 7.06 7.74
CA ASN A 91 -6.77 7.55 6.39
C ASN A 91 -6.90 6.49 5.29
N ILE A 92 -7.52 5.34 5.58
CA ILE A 92 -7.77 4.26 4.61
C ILE A 92 -9.21 3.82 4.80
N MET A 93 -10.03 3.97 3.76
CA MET A 93 -11.42 3.53 3.79
C MET A 93 -11.50 2.00 3.85
N MET A 94 -12.59 1.49 4.45
CA MET A 94 -12.93 0.09 4.34
C MET A 94 -13.16 -0.31 2.88
N PRO A 95 -12.92 -1.57 2.48
CA PRO A 95 -13.17 -2.03 1.11
C PRO A 95 -14.58 -1.73 0.58
N GLU A 96 -15.60 -1.91 1.41
CA GLU A 96 -17.02 -1.63 1.15
C GLU A 96 -17.34 -0.15 0.96
N ASP A 97 -16.53 0.74 1.54
CA ASP A 97 -16.59 2.20 1.34
C ASP A 97 -15.77 2.67 0.13
N GLY A 98 -15.22 1.72 -0.66
CA GLY A 98 -14.40 1.98 -1.84
C GLY A 98 -12.89 1.84 -1.62
N GLY A 99 -12.43 1.60 -0.40
CA GLY A 99 -11.03 1.23 -0.11
C GLY A 99 -9.98 2.32 -0.36
N HIS A 100 -10.37 3.57 -0.60
CA HIS A 100 -9.40 4.61 -0.95
C HIS A 100 -8.43 4.91 0.20
N LEU A 101 -7.15 5.09 -0.15
CA LEU A 101 -6.10 5.58 0.75
C LEU A 101 -5.82 7.07 0.49
N CYS A 102 -5.68 7.87 1.55
CA CYS A 102 -5.41 9.30 1.43
C CYS A 102 -3.95 9.53 1.05
N THR A 103 -3.64 9.46 -0.23
CA THR A 103 -2.26 9.55 -0.76
C THR A 103 -1.62 10.93 -0.56
N LYS A 104 -2.36 11.94 -0.07
CA LYS A 104 -1.82 13.27 0.29
C LYS A 104 -0.99 13.24 1.58
N LEU A 105 -1.14 12.20 2.39
CA LEU A 105 -0.38 12.00 3.62
C LEU A 105 0.94 11.26 3.41
N LEU A 106 1.19 10.81 2.18
CA LEU A 106 2.45 10.21 1.78
C LEU A 106 3.45 11.32 1.43
N ASP A 107 4.73 10.97 1.37
CA ASP A 107 5.79 11.88 0.92
C ASP A 107 5.44 12.52 -0.43
N GLU A 108 5.98 13.73 -0.65
CA GLU A 108 5.76 14.49 -1.87
C GLU A 108 6.08 13.64 -3.11
N TRP A 109 5.11 13.58 -4.04
CA TRP A 109 5.27 12.82 -5.27
C TRP A 109 5.90 13.70 -6.35
N GLY A 110 6.98 13.22 -6.94
CA GLY A 110 7.62 13.84 -8.08
C GLY A 110 8.11 12.81 -9.08
N PHE A 111 8.68 13.30 -10.18
CA PHE A 111 9.19 12.45 -11.26
C PHE A 111 10.22 11.40 -10.78
N ASN A 112 10.94 11.69 -9.70
CA ASN A 112 11.95 10.80 -9.12
C ASN A 112 11.39 9.78 -8.12
N SER A 113 10.10 9.89 -7.76
CA SER A 113 9.43 8.94 -6.88
C SER A 113 9.26 7.59 -7.58
N THR A 114 9.31 6.50 -6.81
CA THR A 114 9.19 5.12 -7.32
C THR A 114 8.04 4.38 -6.65
N LEU A 115 7.58 3.28 -7.25
CA LEU A 115 6.62 2.36 -6.66
C LEU A 115 7.11 1.81 -5.32
N LEU A 116 8.42 1.53 -5.19
CA LEU A 116 8.98 1.06 -3.91
C LEU A 116 8.88 2.14 -2.82
N SER A 117 9.29 3.38 -3.11
CA SER A 117 9.16 4.47 -2.14
C SER A 117 7.69 4.75 -1.80
N PHE A 118 6.79 4.58 -2.77
CA PHE A 118 5.35 4.71 -2.57
C PHE A 118 4.80 3.63 -1.62
N ILE A 119 5.15 2.36 -1.83
CA ILE A 119 4.77 1.24 -0.96
C ILE A 119 5.32 1.49 0.46
N LYS A 120 6.58 1.92 0.60
CA LYS A 120 7.16 2.27 1.90
C LYS A 120 6.43 3.43 2.59
N GLY A 121 5.94 4.41 1.83
CA GLY A 121 5.07 5.46 2.36
C GLY A 121 3.76 4.90 2.93
N ILE A 122 3.15 3.93 2.24
CA ILE A 122 1.94 3.24 2.73
C ILE A 122 2.24 2.47 4.02
N GLU A 123 3.37 1.77 4.11
CA GLU A 123 3.81 1.10 5.34
C GLU A 123 4.01 2.11 6.48
N ALA A 124 4.65 3.25 6.22
CA ALA A 124 4.83 4.31 7.20
C ALA A 124 3.49 4.87 7.71
N LEU A 125 2.50 5.04 6.80
CA LEU A 125 1.16 5.50 7.16
C LEU A 125 0.43 4.49 8.07
N LEU A 126 0.57 3.19 7.82
CA LEU A 126 0.03 2.15 8.72
C LEU A 126 0.65 2.22 10.13
N LEU A 127 1.95 2.49 10.20
CA LEU A 127 2.70 2.57 11.46
C LEU A 127 2.40 3.87 12.25
N ALA A 128 2.12 4.94 11.53
CA ALA A 128 1.83 6.26 12.06
C ALA A 128 0.56 6.87 11.43
N PRO A 129 -0.64 6.37 11.81
CA PRO A 129 -1.89 6.93 11.32
C PRO A 129 -2.04 8.40 11.68
N ASN A 130 -2.71 9.19 10.84
CA ASN A 130 -2.99 10.61 11.10
C ASN A 130 -4.48 10.82 11.47
N PRO A 131 -4.83 10.86 12.77
CA PRO A 131 -6.20 11.05 13.22
C PRO A 131 -6.71 12.50 13.06
N SER A 132 -5.85 13.47 12.74
CA SER A 132 -6.25 14.87 12.51
C SER A 132 -6.83 15.10 11.12
N SER A 133 -6.72 14.13 10.22
CA SER A 133 -7.22 14.22 8.84
C SER A 133 -7.83 12.91 8.38
N PRO A 134 -8.88 12.41 9.06
CA PRO A 134 -9.52 11.18 8.65
C PRO A 134 -10.25 11.36 7.32
N PHE A 135 -10.46 10.25 6.61
CA PHE A 135 -11.50 10.22 5.60
C PHE A 135 -12.87 10.41 6.26
N GLY A 136 -13.82 10.97 5.51
CA GLY A 136 -15.16 11.28 6.01
C GLY A 136 -16.09 10.07 6.20
N THR A 137 -15.60 8.83 6.11
CA THR A 137 -16.42 7.65 6.39
C THR A 137 -16.53 7.41 7.90
N GLU A 138 -17.58 6.70 8.31
CA GLU A 138 -17.84 6.41 9.73
C GLU A 138 -16.69 5.60 10.36
N SER A 139 -16.20 4.57 9.66
CA SER A 139 -15.07 3.76 10.12
C SER A 139 -13.80 4.60 10.31
N CYS A 140 -13.50 5.49 9.37
CA CYS A 140 -12.32 6.36 9.45
C CYS A 140 -12.41 7.37 10.60
N THR A 141 -13.60 7.94 10.83
CA THR A 141 -13.85 8.89 11.93
C THR A 141 -13.79 8.20 13.30
N SER A 142 -14.29 6.97 13.38
CA SER A 142 -14.20 6.12 14.57
C SER A 142 -12.76 5.73 14.86
N ALA A 143 -11.98 5.38 13.82
CA ALA A 143 -10.55 5.12 13.95
C ALA A 143 -9.82 6.35 14.46
N ALA A 144 -10.04 7.53 13.88
CA ALA A 144 -9.43 8.77 14.37
C ALA A 144 -9.73 9.02 15.85
N SER A 145 -10.97 8.82 16.29
CA SER A 145 -11.37 8.94 17.69
C SER A 145 -10.63 7.96 18.60
N TYR A 146 -10.43 6.72 18.14
CA TYR A 146 -9.66 5.71 18.87
C TYR A 146 -8.18 6.10 18.98
N PHE A 147 -7.53 6.48 17.87
CA PHE A 147 -6.11 6.86 17.84
C PHE A 147 -5.82 8.15 18.63
N ASN A 148 -6.78 9.08 18.72
CA ASN A 148 -6.63 10.30 19.55
C ASN A 148 -6.71 10.03 21.06
N ARG A 149 -7.46 9.01 21.48
CA ARG A 149 -7.70 8.72 22.92
C ARG A 149 -6.67 7.76 23.50
N ALA A 150 -6.22 6.81 22.70
CA ALA A 150 -5.37 5.74 23.17
C ALA A 150 -3.89 6.13 23.08
N LYS A 151 -3.11 5.89 24.14
CA LYS A 151 -1.64 5.89 24.10
C LYS A 151 -1.17 4.63 23.37
N ILE A 152 -1.45 4.54 22.07
CA ILE A 152 -1.15 3.36 21.26
C ILE A 152 0.36 3.29 21.09
N LYS A 153 0.96 2.22 21.61
CA LYS A 153 2.32 1.85 21.21
C LYS A 153 2.24 1.23 19.82
N THR A 154 2.97 1.78 18.86
CA THR A 154 3.10 1.19 17.53
C THR A 154 3.53 -0.27 17.68
N PRO A 155 2.76 -1.24 17.18
CA PRO A 155 3.16 -2.63 17.25
C PRO A 155 4.45 -2.85 16.44
N PRO A 156 5.29 -3.84 16.79
CA PRO A 156 6.49 -4.12 16.02
C PRO A 156 6.15 -4.69 14.64
N ILE A 157 6.99 -4.39 13.65
CA ILE A 157 7.00 -5.09 12.36
C ILE A 157 7.44 -6.54 12.60
N VAL A 158 6.73 -7.50 12.01
CA VAL A 158 7.05 -8.93 12.08
C VAL A 158 7.77 -9.35 10.81
N TYR A 159 9.04 -9.70 10.93
CA TYR A 159 9.80 -10.25 9.81
C TYR A 159 9.63 -11.77 9.76
N SER A 160 9.13 -12.30 8.64
CA SER A 160 9.15 -13.73 8.40
C SER A 160 10.60 -14.18 8.16
N PRO A 161 11.11 -15.20 8.88
CA PRO A 161 12.47 -15.68 8.68
C PRO A 161 12.67 -16.14 7.23
N THR A 162 13.85 -15.83 6.67
CA THR A 162 14.25 -16.35 5.35
C THR A 162 14.33 -17.88 5.44
N PRO A 163 13.74 -18.64 4.49
CA PRO A 163 13.96 -20.07 4.43
C PRO A 163 15.48 -20.32 4.35
N LYS A 164 16.04 -21.06 5.31
CA LYS A 164 17.43 -21.48 5.24
C LYS A 164 17.54 -22.44 4.07
N VAL A 165 18.25 -22.04 3.01
CA VAL A 165 18.66 -22.96 1.95
C VAL A 165 19.65 -23.93 2.58
N VAL A 166 19.18 -25.11 2.97
CA VAL A 166 20.06 -26.22 3.31
C VAL A 166 20.69 -26.64 1.99
N ARG A 167 21.96 -26.28 1.78
CA ARG A 167 22.77 -26.92 0.74
C ARG A 167 22.98 -28.35 1.19
N SER A 168 22.40 -29.29 0.46
CA SER A 168 22.77 -30.69 0.54
C SER A 168 24.19 -30.80 -0.02
N ASP A 169 25.15 -31.12 0.83
CA ASP A 169 26.53 -31.47 0.44
C ASP A 169 26.56 -32.81 -0.32
#